data_AF-A0A3Q0L267-F1
#
_entry.id   AF-A0A3Q0L267-F1
#
_cell.length_a   1.000
_cell.length_b   1.000
_cell.length_c   1.000
_cell.angle_alpha   90.00
_cell.angle_beta   90.00
_cell.angle_gamma   90.00
#
_symmetry.space_group_name_H-M   'P 1'
#
loop_
_entity.id
_entity.type
_entity.pdbx_description
1 polymer ?
#
loop_
_entity_poly.entity_id
_entity_poly.type
_entity_poly.pdbx_seq_one_letter_code
_entity_poly.pdbx_strand_id
1 'polypeptide(L)'
;MYAMMEHKENQQRLEAARKIDDQLSLLVENIDILSSVTPQNYKEERQLFFDNRFSIEPSFTYKDQTFDVHQAKRNLYSLPIENIDSVKLRALYAEVIQSYADKLDQLCSIGNAEFLYNSLRYYGEPSSKDIRNANFLLHLPIEEEASQRHDCHEIAAFMQQFCQDHGYTGEIEINNSMIANALVSGTKVKINASASITTKEMHALAHHELGVHLLTTLNGRAQPLKLLSLGCPVNTTTQEGLAILCEFLSGHFSLKRLRTLALRVIAVESMIKDRDFRNTFLLLKEQYKTDDMTAFTITARVYRGGGYTKDYLYLRGFREILNAYDQLGDDFNLLLAGKTEIRYFSTIKSLVADGLIQPPKFISPAIAKPAPADPIYKFVANALK
;
A
#
# COMPACT_ATOMS: atom_id res chain seq x y z
N MET A 1 -14.30 15.97 39.15
CA MET A 1 -15.72 15.75 38.79
C MET A 1 -15.95 15.90 37.29
N TYR A 2 -15.59 17.02 36.65
CA TYR A 2 -15.69 17.22 35.18
C TYR A 2 -14.97 16.16 34.34
N ALA A 3 -13.68 15.89 34.61
CA ALA A 3 -12.91 14.87 33.87
C ALA A 3 -13.47 13.43 34.03
N MET A 4 -14.14 13.12 35.15
CA MET A 4 -14.79 11.81 35.35
C MET A 4 -16.13 11.71 34.60
N MET A 5 -16.87 12.82 34.45
CA MET A 5 -18.09 12.86 33.61
C MET A 5 -17.74 12.73 32.13
N GLU A 6 -16.74 13.48 31.65
CA GLU A 6 -16.28 13.47 30.26
C GLU A 6 -15.73 12.09 29.86
N HIS A 7 -14.97 11.43 30.75
CA HIS A 7 -14.51 10.06 30.54
C HIS A 7 -15.66 9.04 30.46
N LYS A 8 -16.70 9.19 31.31
CA LYS A 8 -17.86 8.29 31.32
C LYS A 8 -18.74 8.47 30.08
N GLU A 9 -18.88 9.71 29.61
CA GLU A 9 -19.60 10.05 28.37
C GLU A 9 -18.86 9.53 27.13
N ASN A 10 -17.53 9.64 27.08
CA ASN A 10 -16.71 9.05 26.01
C ASN A 10 -16.76 7.52 26.01
N GLN A 11 -16.82 6.87 27.18
CA GLN A 11 -17.00 5.42 27.24
C GLN A 11 -18.35 4.96 26.70
N GLN A 12 -19.43 5.69 26.99
CA GLN A 12 -20.75 5.39 26.41
C GLN A 12 -20.79 5.60 24.90
N ARG A 13 -20.23 6.71 24.39
CA ARG A 13 -20.12 6.98 22.94
C ARG A 13 -19.35 5.88 22.21
N LEU A 14 -18.31 5.33 22.83
CA LEU A 14 -17.53 4.23 22.25
C LEU A 14 -18.28 2.90 22.25
N GLU A 15 -19.22 2.65 23.16
CA GLU A 15 -19.89 1.35 23.26
C GLU A 15 -20.78 1.05 22.04
N ALA A 16 -21.56 2.03 21.59
CA ALA A 16 -22.38 1.89 20.38
C ALA A 16 -21.50 1.71 19.13
N ALA A 17 -20.44 2.50 19.01
CA ALA A 17 -19.48 2.40 17.92
C ALA A 17 -18.76 1.04 17.89
N ARG A 18 -18.37 0.49 19.05
CA ARG A 18 -17.70 -0.82 19.16
C ARG A 18 -18.55 -1.97 18.61
N LYS A 19 -19.85 -1.98 18.87
CA LYS A 19 -20.74 -3.04 18.36
C LYS A 19 -20.76 -3.06 16.82
N ILE A 20 -20.83 -1.88 16.21
CA ILE A 20 -20.83 -1.71 14.75
C ILE A 20 -19.44 -2.03 14.18
N ASP A 21 -18.39 -1.58 14.84
CA ASP A 21 -16.99 -1.86 14.49
C ASP A 21 -16.67 -3.36 14.49
N ASP A 22 -17.14 -4.09 15.50
CA ASP A 22 -16.99 -5.54 15.58
C ASP A 22 -17.74 -6.25 14.46
N GLN A 23 -19.00 -5.85 14.19
CA GLN A 23 -19.79 -6.40 13.09
C GLN A 23 -19.13 -6.12 11.73
N LEU A 24 -18.71 -4.88 11.48
CA LEU A 24 -18.01 -4.50 10.26
C LEU A 24 -16.74 -5.32 10.09
N SER A 25 -15.92 -5.45 11.14
CA SER A 25 -14.68 -6.22 11.11
C SER A 25 -14.92 -7.68 10.72
N LEU A 26 -15.98 -8.31 11.23
CA LEU A 26 -16.35 -9.69 10.87
C LEU A 26 -16.80 -9.80 9.41
N LEU A 27 -17.57 -8.84 8.92
CA LEU A 27 -18.07 -8.84 7.55
C LEU A 27 -16.96 -8.71 6.50
N VAL A 28 -15.85 -8.05 6.86
CA VAL A 28 -14.77 -7.73 5.91
C VAL A 28 -13.50 -8.54 6.09
N GLU A 29 -13.42 -9.42 7.09
CA GLU A 29 -12.23 -10.20 7.44
C GLU A 29 -11.66 -10.98 6.25
N ASN A 30 -12.54 -11.53 5.40
CA ASN A 30 -12.17 -12.36 4.25
C ASN A 30 -12.07 -11.57 2.93
N ILE A 31 -12.18 -10.24 2.96
CA ILE A 31 -12.10 -9.40 1.76
C ILE A 31 -10.64 -8.97 1.55
N ASP A 32 -9.88 -9.76 0.80
CA ASP A 32 -8.49 -9.47 0.43
C ASP A 32 -8.27 -9.49 -1.09
N ILE A 33 -8.12 -8.29 -1.67
CA ILE A 33 -7.83 -8.11 -3.09
C ILE A 33 -6.40 -8.51 -3.43
N LEU A 34 -5.43 -8.24 -2.57
CA LEU A 34 -4.01 -8.37 -2.95
C LEU A 34 -3.62 -9.82 -3.22
N SER A 35 -4.11 -10.75 -2.39
CA SER A 35 -3.94 -12.18 -2.65
C SER A 35 -4.78 -12.64 -3.85
N SER A 36 -6.00 -12.15 -3.98
CA SER A 36 -6.94 -12.55 -5.04
C SER A 36 -6.50 -12.16 -6.46
N VAL A 37 -5.79 -11.05 -6.62
CA VAL A 37 -5.26 -10.59 -7.93
C VAL A 37 -3.89 -11.16 -8.27
N THR A 38 -3.35 -12.08 -7.46
CA THR A 38 -2.07 -12.74 -7.77
C THR A 38 -2.32 -13.91 -8.73
N PRO A 39 -1.77 -13.89 -9.96
CA PRO A 39 -1.97 -14.98 -10.91
C PRO A 39 -1.40 -16.31 -10.40
N GLN A 40 -2.13 -17.40 -10.61
CA GLN A 40 -1.70 -18.75 -10.22
C GLN A 40 -0.60 -19.29 -11.13
N ASN A 41 -0.63 -18.91 -12.41
CA ASN A 41 0.30 -19.33 -13.46
C ASN A 41 1.39 -18.28 -13.79
N TYR A 42 1.74 -17.39 -12.84
CA TYR A 42 2.65 -16.27 -13.10
C TYR A 42 4.00 -16.71 -13.67
N LYS A 43 4.59 -17.79 -13.14
CA LYS A 43 5.94 -18.25 -13.53
C LYS A 43 5.91 -18.90 -14.91
N GLU A 44 4.87 -19.67 -15.18
CA GLU A 44 4.61 -20.37 -16.43
C GLU A 44 4.40 -19.38 -17.57
N GLU A 45 3.49 -18.41 -17.40
CA GLU A 45 3.18 -17.39 -18.42
C GLU A 45 4.38 -16.48 -18.70
N ARG A 46 5.17 -16.16 -17.67
CA ARG A 46 6.42 -15.43 -17.84
C ARG A 46 7.41 -16.20 -18.73
N GLN A 47 7.60 -17.48 -18.43
CA GLN A 47 8.51 -18.32 -19.21
C GLN A 47 8.03 -18.43 -20.67
N LEU A 48 6.73 -18.67 -20.87
CA LEU A 48 6.12 -18.72 -22.20
C LEU A 48 6.30 -17.43 -22.99
N PHE A 49 6.09 -16.27 -22.35
CA PHE A 49 6.28 -14.95 -22.96
C PHE A 49 7.72 -14.77 -23.46
N PHE A 50 8.71 -15.17 -22.67
CA PHE A 50 10.13 -15.07 -23.03
C PHE A 50 10.54 -16.08 -24.12
N ASP A 51 10.13 -17.34 -24.00
CA ASP A 51 10.46 -18.39 -24.96
C ASP A 51 9.91 -18.07 -26.36
N ASN A 52 8.75 -17.40 -26.42
CA ASN A 52 8.14 -16.94 -27.66
C ASN A 52 8.62 -15.55 -28.10
N ARG A 53 9.73 -15.04 -27.56
CA ARG A 53 10.31 -13.73 -27.92
C ARG A 53 9.28 -12.59 -27.85
N PHE A 54 8.49 -12.57 -26.78
CA PHE A 54 7.49 -11.55 -26.48
C PHE A 54 6.31 -11.48 -27.47
N SER A 55 6.06 -12.55 -28.25
CA SER A 55 5.01 -12.56 -29.28
C SER A 55 3.65 -13.07 -28.81
N ILE A 56 3.62 -13.89 -27.76
CA ILE A 56 2.39 -14.44 -27.16
C ILE A 56 2.14 -13.72 -25.85
N GLU A 57 0.99 -13.08 -25.69
CA GLU A 57 0.64 -12.39 -24.44
C GLU A 57 0.35 -13.36 -23.29
N PRO A 58 0.69 -13.00 -22.04
CA PRO A 58 0.34 -13.78 -20.86
C PRO A 58 -1.17 -13.95 -20.67
N SER A 59 -1.63 -15.18 -20.48
CA SER A 59 -3.00 -15.49 -20.10
C SER A 59 -3.08 -15.86 -18.62
N PHE A 60 -3.16 -14.86 -17.75
CA PHE A 60 -3.18 -15.07 -16.30
C PHE A 60 -4.47 -15.73 -15.81
N THR A 61 -4.33 -16.75 -14.97
CA THR A 61 -5.42 -17.44 -14.27
C THR A 61 -5.46 -17.04 -12.80
N TYR A 62 -6.66 -17.00 -12.23
CA TYR A 62 -6.90 -16.58 -10.85
C TYR A 62 -7.73 -17.62 -10.11
N LYS A 63 -7.66 -17.57 -8.78
CA LYS A 63 -8.48 -18.43 -7.93
C LYS A 63 -9.97 -18.07 -8.08
N ASP A 64 -10.80 -19.09 -8.26
CA ASP A 64 -12.26 -18.93 -8.29
C ASP A 64 -12.77 -18.27 -7.00
N GLN A 65 -13.66 -17.30 -7.18
CA GLN A 65 -14.31 -16.60 -6.09
C GLN A 65 -15.71 -17.17 -5.86
N THR A 66 -15.85 -17.97 -4.82
CA THR A 66 -17.15 -18.53 -4.39
C THR A 66 -17.79 -17.60 -3.35
N PHE A 67 -18.05 -16.35 -3.70
CA PHE A 67 -18.55 -15.33 -2.78
C PHE A 67 -19.82 -14.65 -3.31
N ASP A 68 -20.89 -14.64 -2.51
CA ASP A 68 -22.12 -13.90 -2.84
C ASP A 68 -21.92 -12.41 -2.52
N VAL A 69 -21.49 -11.65 -3.54
CA VAL A 69 -21.32 -10.19 -3.47
C VAL A 69 -22.59 -9.48 -3.06
N HIS A 70 -23.72 -9.94 -3.59
CA HIS A 70 -24.99 -9.26 -3.35
C HIS A 70 -25.36 -9.38 -1.87
N GLN A 71 -25.26 -10.58 -1.29
CA GLN A 71 -25.51 -10.77 0.13
C GLN A 71 -24.51 -10.00 1.00
N ALA A 72 -23.23 -10.01 0.63
CA ALA A 72 -22.21 -9.29 1.39
C ALA A 72 -22.42 -7.77 1.39
N LYS A 73 -22.77 -7.18 0.24
CA LYS A 73 -23.15 -5.77 0.15
C LYS A 73 -24.37 -5.46 1.01
N ARG A 74 -25.41 -6.31 0.97
CA ARG A 74 -26.59 -6.17 1.85
C ARG A 74 -26.17 -6.12 3.32
N ASN A 75 -25.32 -7.05 3.75
CA ASN A 75 -24.85 -7.09 5.14
C ASN A 75 -24.10 -5.81 5.52
N LEU A 76 -23.19 -5.34 4.65
CA LEU A 76 -22.44 -4.10 4.87
C LEU A 76 -23.34 -2.87 5.01
N TYR A 77 -24.30 -2.69 4.09
CA TYR A 77 -25.21 -1.54 4.11
C TYR A 77 -26.29 -1.62 5.19
N SER A 78 -26.51 -2.80 5.78
CA SER A 78 -27.46 -2.99 6.89
C SER A 78 -26.90 -2.60 8.26
N LEU A 79 -25.60 -2.27 8.35
CA LEU A 79 -24.99 -1.85 9.61
C LEU A 79 -25.63 -0.53 10.09
N PRO A 80 -26.12 -0.47 11.35
CA PRO A 80 -26.90 0.66 11.84
C PRO A 80 -25.98 1.82 12.30
N ILE A 81 -25.23 2.40 11.36
CA ILE A 81 -24.25 3.47 11.63
C ILE A 81 -24.90 4.74 12.19
N GLU A 82 -26.20 4.93 12.03
CA GLU A 82 -26.98 6.01 12.64
C GLU A 82 -26.89 6.04 14.16
N ASN A 83 -26.61 4.90 14.80
CA ASN A 83 -26.41 4.75 16.24
C ASN A 83 -25.04 5.24 16.73
N ILE A 84 -24.16 5.70 15.83
CA ILE A 84 -22.87 6.31 16.19
C ILE A 84 -23.10 7.80 16.48
N ASP A 85 -22.93 8.20 17.74
CA ASP A 85 -23.18 9.57 18.21
C ASP A 85 -22.29 10.61 17.53
N SER A 86 -20.99 10.29 17.34
CA SER A 86 -20.05 11.21 16.69
C SER A 86 -20.33 11.29 15.20
N VAL A 87 -20.78 12.45 14.73
CA VAL A 87 -21.08 12.72 13.31
C VAL A 87 -19.86 12.45 12.42
N LYS A 88 -18.66 12.82 12.88
CA LYS A 88 -17.40 12.62 12.14
C LYS A 88 -17.04 11.14 12.05
N LEU A 89 -17.18 10.41 13.16
CA LEU A 89 -16.92 8.97 13.19
C LEU A 89 -17.92 8.21 12.31
N ARG A 90 -19.20 8.56 12.40
CA ARG A 90 -20.28 7.99 11.59
C ARG A 90 -20.04 8.18 10.09
N ALA A 91 -19.65 9.38 9.67
CA ALA A 91 -19.30 9.66 8.28
C ALA A 91 -18.12 8.78 7.81
N LEU A 92 -17.08 8.64 8.64
CA LEU A 92 -15.94 7.79 8.31
C LEU A 92 -16.32 6.31 8.18
N TYR A 93 -17.19 5.78 9.05
CA TYR A 93 -17.72 4.41 8.90
C TYR A 93 -18.52 4.24 7.61
N ALA A 94 -19.38 5.20 7.24
CA ALA A 94 -20.13 5.15 5.98
C ALA A 94 -19.19 5.04 4.78
N GLU A 95 -18.11 5.82 4.76
CA GLU A 95 -17.13 5.77 3.68
C GLU A 95 -16.31 4.46 3.69
N VAL A 96 -16.01 3.90 4.86
CA VAL A 96 -15.36 2.57 4.96
C VAL A 96 -16.25 1.48 4.40
N ILE A 97 -17.54 1.48 4.75
CA ILE A 97 -18.55 0.56 4.22
C ILE A 97 -18.60 0.65 2.68
N GLN A 98 -18.70 1.87 2.14
CA GLN A 98 -18.69 2.09 0.69
C GLN A 98 -17.40 1.57 0.04
N SER A 99 -16.24 1.86 0.64
CA SER A 99 -14.95 1.37 0.15
C SER A 99 -14.88 -0.16 0.11
N TYR A 100 -15.44 -0.86 1.10
CA TYR A 100 -15.52 -2.33 1.05
C TYR A 100 -16.51 -2.84 0.01
N ALA A 101 -17.64 -2.16 -0.21
CA ALA A 101 -18.55 -2.50 -1.28
C ALA A 101 -17.90 -2.36 -2.67
N ASP A 102 -17.07 -1.34 -2.88
CA ASP A 102 -16.30 -1.16 -4.11
C ASP A 102 -15.22 -2.26 -4.28
N LYS A 103 -14.58 -2.67 -3.18
CA LYS A 103 -13.64 -3.81 -3.19
C LYS A 103 -14.32 -5.12 -3.58
N LEU A 104 -15.57 -5.34 -3.16
CA LEU A 104 -16.33 -6.52 -3.55
C LEU A 104 -16.61 -6.55 -5.07
N ASP A 105 -16.87 -5.39 -5.67
CA ASP A 105 -17.01 -5.30 -7.14
C ASP A 105 -15.70 -5.62 -7.85
N GLN A 106 -14.57 -5.14 -7.32
CA GLN A 106 -13.25 -5.51 -7.84
C GLN A 106 -13.03 -7.02 -7.76
N LEU A 107 -13.28 -7.62 -6.60
CA LEU A 107 -13.08 -9.05 -6.37
C LEU A 107 -13.84 -9.92 -7.38
N CYS A 108 -15.10 -9.61 -7.67
CA CYS A 108 -15.88 -10.41 -8.61
C CYS A 108 -15.66 -10.10 -10.08
N SER A 109 -14.91 -9.06 -10.39
CA SER A 109 -14.51 -8.77 -11.77
C SER A 109 -13.10 -9.28 -12.10
N ILE A 110 -12.34 -9.83 -11.15
CA ILE A 110 -11.00 -10.36 -11.37
C ILE A 110 -10.97 -11.34 -12.56
N GLY A 111 -10.03 -11.10 -13.47
CA GLY A 111 -9.85 -11.90 -14.69
C GLY A 111 -10.73 -11.45 -15.86
N ASN A 112 -11.64 -10.50 -15.65
CA ASN A 112 -12.53 -9.97 -16.69
C ASN A 112 -12.23 -8.50 -17.00
N ALA A 113 -12.70 -8.01 -18.15
CA ALA A 113 -12.47 -6.65 -18.60
C ALA A 113 -13.09 -5.58 -17.67
N GLU A 114 -14.15 -5.95 -16.94
CA GLU A 114 -14.81 -5.12 -15.94
C GLU A 114 -13.89 -4.71 -14.79
N PHE A 115 -12.85 -5.50 -14.52
CA PHE A 115 -11.92 -5.24 -13.42
C PHE A 115 -11.24 -3.88 -13.56
N LEU A 116 -10.83 -3.53 -14.78
CA LEU A 116 -10.19 -2.24 -15.05
C LEU A 116 -11.08 -1.06 -14.64
N TYR A 117 -12.38 -1.10 -14.98
CA TYR A 117 -13.31 -0.03 -14.60
C TYR A 117 -13.52 0.05 -13.08
N ASN A 118 -13.58 -1.10 -12.40
CA ASN A 118 -13.62 -1.13 -10.93
C ASN A 118 -12.29 -0.68 -10.31
N SER A 119 -11.16 -0.91 -10.97
CA SER A 119 -9.85 -0.40 -10.57
C SER A 119 -9.78 1.11 -10.68
N LEU A 120 -10.21 1.67 -11.81
CA LEU A 120 -10.31 3.11 -12.06
C LEU A 120 -11.25 3.79 -11.06
N ARG A 121 -12.42 3.19 -10.77
CA ARG A 121 -13.37 3.75 -9.80
C ARG A 121 -12.79 3.85 -8.39
N TYR A 122 -12.00 2.85 -7.97
CA TYR A 122 -11.48 2.79 -6.60
C TYR A 122 -10.14 3.51 -6.42
N TYR A 123 -9.18 3.26 -7.31
CA TYR A 123 -7.82 3.80 -7.22
C TYR A 123 -7.60 5.05 -8.08
N GLY A 124 -8.42 5.24 -9.12
CA GLY A 124 -8.25 6.32 -10.10
C GLY A 124 -7.27 5.97 -11.22
N GLU A 125 -6.89 7.02 -11.95
CA GLU A 125 -5.86 7.01 -12.98
C GLU A 125 -4.75 8.04 -12.66
N PRO A 126 -3.55 7.90 -13.24
CA PRO A 126 -2.49 8.89 -13.11
C PRO A 126 -2.91 10.26 -13.68
N SER A 127 -2.71 11.32 -12.91
CA SER A 127 -2.91 12.68 -13.40
C SER A 127 -1.77 13.14 -14.32
N SER A 128 -1.97 14.21 -15.08
CA SER A 128 -0.88 14.80 -15.89
C SER A 128 0.33 15.21 -15.04
N LYS A 129 0.13 15.58 -13.76
CA LYS A 129 1.25 15.86 -12.83
C LYS A 129 2.02 14.59 -12.49
N ASP A 130 1.32 13.47 -12.27
CA ASP A 130 1.95 12.17 -11.99
C ASP A 130 2.78 11.70 -13.19
N ILE A 131 2.26 11.85 -14.41
CA ILE A 131 2.99 11.54 -15.65
C ILE A 131 4.23 12.43 -15.82
N ARG A 132 4.12 13.75 -15.57
CA ARG A 132 5.29 14.65 -15.65
C ARG A 132 6.36 14.29 -14.62
N ASN A 133 5.97 13.99 -13.39
CA ASN A 133 6.90 13.56 -12.34
C ASN A 133 7.59 12.24 -12.71
N ALA A 134 6.84 11.27 -13.24
CA ALA A 134 7.41 10.02 -13.72
C ALA A 134 8.43 10.26 -14.83
N ASN A 135 8.08 11.05 -15.85
CA ASN A 135 9.00 11.39 -16.93
C ASN A 135 10.25 12.09 -16.41
N PHE A 136 10.13 13.06 -15.51
CA PHE A 136 11.28 13.71 -14.87
C PHE A 136 12.25 12.70 -14.24
N LEU A 137 11.73 11.75 -13.45
CA LEU A 137 12.55 10.71 -12.82
C LEU A 137 13.22 9.77 -13.83
N LEU A 138 12.56 9.50 -14.96
CA LEU A 138 13.09 8.62 -16.01
C LEU A 138 14.21 9.27 -16.84
N HIS A 139 14.41 10.60 -16.73
CA HIS A 139 15.56 11.30 -17.32
C HIS A 139 16.79 11.34 -16.39
N LEU A 140 16.65 10.95 -15.12
CA LEU A 140 17.77 10.92 -14.19
C LEU A 140 18.75 9.79 -14.55
N PRO A 141 20.07 10.02 -14.39
CA PRO A 141 21.08 9.00 -14.67
C PRO A 141 20.90 7.79 -13.74
N ILE A 142 21.27 6.62 -14.25
CA ILE A 142 21.32 5.39 -13.46
C ILE A 142 22.75 5.23 -12.95
N GLU A 143 22.90 5.08 -11.65
CA GLU A 143 24.13 4.58 -11.04
C GLU A 143 23.93 3.11 -10.71
N GLU A 144 24.75 2.24 -11.33
CA GLU A 144 24.84 0.84 -10.95
C GLU A 144 26.05 0.64 -10.05
N GLU A 145 25.80 0.45 -8.75
CA GLU A 145 26.83 0.03 -7.82
C GLU A 145 26.76 -1.48 -7.62
N ALA A 146 27.86 -2.17 -7.94
CA ALA A 146 28.02 -3.57 -7.56
C ALA A 146 27.97 -3.67 -6.03
N SER A 147 26.93 -4.33 -5.53
CA SER A 147 26.66 -4.43 -4.10
C SER A 147 26.45 -5.90 -3.73
N GLN A 148 26.85 -6.26 -2.51
CA GLN A 148 26.50 -7.54 -1.90
C GLN A 148 24.98 -7.74 -1.97
N ARG A 149 24.57 -8.94 -2.38
CA ARG A 149 23.18 -9.37 -2.41
C ARG A 149 22.91 -10.32 -1.27
N HIS A 150 21.71 -10.22 -0.72
CA HIS A 150 21.20 -11.02 0.39
C HIS A 150 20.04 -11.87 -0.08
N ASP A 151 20.02 -13.13 0.33
CA ASP A 151 18.94 -14.07 0.03
C ASP A 151 17.75 -13.95 1.00
N CYS A 152 16.72 -14.77 0.80
CA CYS A 152 15.51 -14.74 1.63
C CYS A 152 15.75 -15.05 3.12
N HIS A 153 16.76 -15.85 3.46
CA HIS A 153 17.08 -16.21 4.84
C HIS A 153 17.82 -15.07 5.54
N GLU A 154 18.75 -14.42 4.85
CA GLU A 154 19.44 -13.23 5.36
C GLU A 154 18.46 -12.06 5.58
N ILE A 155 17.54 -11.84 4.63
CA ILE A 155 16.47 -10.85 4.77
C ILE A 155 15.58 -11.18 5.98
N ALA A 156 15.23 -12.46 6.17
CA ALA A 156 14.39 -12.91 7.29
C ALA A 156 15.06 -12.65 8.64
N ALA A 157 16.34 -13.00 8.78
CA ALA A 157 17.11 -12.74 9.99
C ALA A 157 17.19 -11.24 10.29
N PHE A 158 17.46 -10.42 9.26
CA PHE A 158 17.51 -8.98 9.40
C PHE A 158 16.16 -8.37 9.85
N MET A 159 15.06 -8.78 9.21
CA MET A 159 13.72 -8.33 9.58
C MET A 159 13.33 -8.79 11.00
N GLN A 160 13.78 -9.98 11.42
CA GLN A 160 13.53 -10.48 12.77
C GLN A 160 14.24 -9.62 13.80
N GLN A 161 15.50 -9.27 13.55
CA GLN A 161 16.26 -8.37 14.41
C GLN A 161 15.62 -6.99 14.46
N PHE A 162 15.20 -6.44 13.32
CA PHE A 162 14.50 -5.15 13.26
C PHE A 162 13.24 -5.13 14.14
N CYS A 163 12.44 -6.20 14.12
CA CYS A 163 11.28 -6.32 15.01
C CYS A 163 11.67 -6.33 16.49
N GLN A 164 12.73 -7.06 16.86
CA GLN A 164 13.22 -7.13 18.24
C GLN A 164 13.69 -5.75 18.73
N ASP A 165 14.48 -5.05 17.92
CA ASP A 165 15.07 -3.75 18.26
C ASP A 165 14.01 -2.67 18.52
N HIS A 166 12.85 -2.78 17.86
CA HIS A 166 11.77 -1.79 17.95
C HIS A 166 10.55 -2.28 18.76
N GLY A 167 10.63 -3.48 19.36
CA GLY A 167 9.54 -4.05 20.15
C GLY A 167 8.28 -4.37 19.34
N TYR A 168 8.43 -4.72 18.07
CA TYR A 168 7.31 -5.09 17.20
C TYR A 168 6.96 -6.57 17.34
N THR A 169 5.66 -6.85 17.41
CA THR A 169 5.14 -8.22 17.45
C THR A 169 4.72 -8.67 16.05
N GLY A 170 5.52 -9.54 15.43
CA GLY A 170 5.24 -10.08 14.10
C GLY A 170 5.87 -11.47 13.89
N GLU A 171 5.30 -12.22 12.96
CA GLU A 171 5.77 -13.55 12.55
C GLU A 171 6.38 -13.44 11.15
N ILE A 172 7.61 -13.90 10.97
CA ILE A 172 8.29 -13.89 9.67
C ILE A 172 8.20 -15.28 9.05
N GLU A 173 7.68 -15.38 7.83
CA GLU A 173 7.55 -16.62 7.07
C GLU A 173 8.12 -16.47 5.66
N ILE A 174 8.73 -17.53 5.12
CA ILE A 174 9.20 -17.57 3.73
C ILE A 174 8.10 -18.20 2.86
N ASN A 175 7.84 -17.60 1.70
CA ASN A 175 6.74 -17.98 0.80
C ASN A 175 7.21 -18.06 -0.66
N ASN A 176 6.74 -19.07 -1.39
CA ASN A 176 7.18 -19.37 -2.77
C ASN A 176 6.31 -18.74 -3.88
N SER A 177 5.19 -18.12 -3.51
CA SER A 177 4.11 -17.70 -4.41
C SER A 177 3.84 -16.20 -4.30
N MET A 178 4.90 -15.40 -4.48
CA MET A 178 4.85 -13.94 -4.41
C MET A 178 5.52 -13.28 -5.62
N ILE A 179 4.99 -12.14 -6.05
CA ILE A 179 5.62 -11.27 -7.05
C ILE A 179 6.54 -10.24 -6.36
N ALA A 180 6.15 -9.75 -5.18
CA ALA A 180 6.98 -8.82 -4.39
C ALA A 180 8.08 -9.58 -3.62
N ASN A 181 9.13 -8.86 -3.21
CA ASN A 181 10.22 -9.43 -2.40
C ASN A 181 9.78 -9.72 -0.97
N ALA A 182 8.94 -8.86 -0.40
CA ALA A 182 8.26 -9.10 0.86
C ALA A 182 6.87 -8.45 0.84
N LEU A 183 6.01 -8.83 1.79
CA LEU A 183 4.75 -8.16 2.07
C LEU A 183 4.34 -8.40 3.53
N VAL A 184 3.67 -7.42 4.13
CA VAL A 184 2.97 -7.59 5.41
C VAL A 184 1.49 -7.88 5.21
N SER A 185 1.00 -8.91 5.90
CA SER A 185 -0.41 -9.30 5.96
C SER A 185 -0.83 -9.52 7.41
N GLY A 186 -1.50 -8.54 8.01
CA GLY A 186 -1.76 -8.53 9.44
C GLY A 186 -0.44 -8.44 10.21
N THR A 187 -0.18 -9.38 11.11
CA THR A 187 1.10 -9.49 11.83
C THR A 187 2.09 -10.44 11.19
N LYS A 188 1.78 -10.99 10.00
CA LYS A 188 2.69 -11.86 9.26
C LYS A 188 3.49 -11.05 8.24
N VAL A 189 4.80 -11.23 8.25
CA VAL A 189 5.74 -10.68 7.29
C VAL A 189 6.17 -11.83 6.39
N LYS A 190 5.75 -11.82 5.13
CA LYS A 190 6.06 -12.87 4.16
C LYS A 190 7.24 -12.41 3.31
N ILE A 191 8.26 -13.25 3.20
CA ILE A 191 9.43 -13.00 2.36
C ILE A 191 9.40 -13.98 1.20
N ASN A 192 9.61 -13.48 -0.01
CA ASN A 192 9.66 -14.32 -1.19
C ASN A 192 10.90 -15.22 -1.16
N ALA A 193 10.74 -16.52 -1.32
CA ALA A 193 11.85 -17.46 -1.34
C ALA A 193 12.85 -17.21 -2.49
N SER A 194 12.40 -16.56 -3.56
CA SER A 194 13.25 -16.13 -4.67
C SER A 194 13.81 -14.71 -4.50
N ALA A 195 13.60 -14.07 -3.35
CA ALA A 195 14.15 -12.75 -3.07
C ALA A 195 15.68 -12.80 -3.05
N SER A 196 16.28 -11.91 -3.82
CA SER A 196 17.69 -11.59 -3.75
C SER A 196 17.80 -10.08 -3.92
N ILE A 197 18.30 -9.35 -2.94
CA ILE A 197 18.35 -7.88 -2.96
C ILE A 197 19.64 -7.35 -2.36
N THR A 198 20.05 -6.15 -2.73
CA THR A 198 21.25 -5.51 -2.18
C THR A 198 21.09 -5.13 -0.71
N THR A 199 22.20 -4.89 0.02
CA THR A 199 22.15 -4.38 1.41
C THR A 199 21.26 -3.15 1.53
N LYS A 200 21.43 -2.19 0.62
CA LYS A 200 20.63 -0.95 0.61
C LYS A 200 19.14 -1.24 0.42
N GLU A 201 18.79 -2.12 -0.51
CA GLU A 201 17.39 -2.55 -0.72
C GLU A 201 16.82 -3.31 0.48
N MET A 202 17.62 -4.12 1.18
CA MET A 202 17.19 -4.84 2.39
C MET A 202 16.81 -3.87 3.52
N HIS A 203 17.63 -2.86 3.77
CA HIS A 203 17.31 -1.82 4.74
C HIS A 203 16.06 -1.01 4.34
N ALA A 204 15.97 -0.60 3.08
CA ALA A 204 14.79 0.10 2.55
C ALA A 204 13.52 -0.76 2.71
N LEU A 205 13.61 -2.05 2.40
CA LEU A 205 12.50 -3.00 2.53
C LEU A 205 12.06 -3.19 3.98
N ALA A 206 12.97 -3.23 4.95
CA ALA A 206 12.60 -3.29 6.36
C ALA A 206 11.89 -2.02 6.85
N HIS A 207 12.36 -0.83 6.43
CA HIS A 207 11.65 0.42 6.74
C HIS A 207 10.27 0.50 6.07
N HIS A 208 10.13 -0.05 4.86
CA HIS A 208 8.87 -0.12 4.13
C HIS A 208 7.88 -1.07 4.82
N GLU A 209 8.26 -2.33 4.97
CA GLU A 209 7.37 -3.39 5.47
C GLU A 209 7.17 -3.30 6.98
N LEU A 210 8.25 -3.14 7.76
CA LEU A 210 8.18 -3.16 9.22
C LEU A 210 7.95 -1.76 9.80
N GLY A 211 8.70 -0.78 9.30
CA GLY A 211 8.62 0.62 9.75
C GLY A 211 7.32 1.32 9.38
N VAL A 212 6.54 0.76 8.44
CA VAL A 212 5.20 1.29 8.08
C VAL A 212 4.13 0.21 8.15
N HIS A 213 4.11 -0.79 7.27
CA HIS A 213 2.94 -1.68 7.17
C HIS A 213 2.67 -2.52 8.44
N LEU A 214 3.71 -3.07 9.06
CA LEU A 214 3.58 -3.76 10.36
C LEU A 214 3.29 -2.75 11.47
N LEU A 215 4.04 -1.65 11.53
CA LEU A 215 3.88 -0.59 12.52
C LEU A 215 2.44 -0.05 12.55
N THR A 216 1.86 0.31 11.41
CA THR A 216 0.50 0.84 11.31
C THR A 216 -0.53 -0.24 11.60
N THR A 217 -0.24 -1.52 11.32
CA THR A 217 -1.08 -2.62 11.77
C THR A 217 -1.07 -2.75 13.30
N LEU A 218 0.09 -2.65 13.94
CA LEU A 218 0.21 -2.71 15.40
C LEU A 218 -0.46 -1.50 16.08
N ASN A 219 -0.25 -0.30 15.56
CA ASN A 219 -0.94 0.90 16.05
C ASN A 219 -2.45 0.81 15.86
N GLY A 220 -2.90 0.36 14.69
CA GLY A 220 -4.32 0.15 14.41
C GLY A 220 -4.97 -0.83 15.38
N ARG A 221 -4.24 -1.90 15.79
CA ARG A 221 -4.73 -2.89 16.77
C ARG A 221 -4.73 -2.36 18.21
N ALA A 222 -3.92 -1.36 18.50
CA ALA A 222 -3.89 -0.69 19.80
C ALA A 222 -5.01 0.36 19.95
N GLN A 223 -5.77 0.65 18.88
CA GLN A 223 -6.86 1.60 18.91
C GLN A 223 -8.08 1.08 19.70
N PRO A 224 -8.92 1.99 20.26
CA PRO A 224 -10.18 1.60 20.89
C PRO A 224 -11.19 0.94 19.93
N LEU A 225 -11.08 1.26 18.64
CA LEU A 225 -11.91 0.75 17.54
C LEU A 225 -10.98 0.15 16.46
N LYS A 226 -11.42 -0.96 15.85
CA LYS A 226 -10.74 -1.67 14.76
C LYS A 226 -10.77 -0.90 13.44
N LEU A 227 -11.54 0.18 13.32
CA LEU A 227 -11.60 1.08 12.17
C LEU A 227 -10.23 1.36 11.53
N LEU A 228 -9.22 1.75 12.30
CA LEU A 228 -7.87 2.02 11.74
C LEU A 228 -7.02 0.74 11.52
N SER A 229 -7.43 -0.42 12.04
CA SER A 229 -6.87 -1.73 11.62
C SER A 229 -7.39 -2.17 10.26
N LEU A 230 -8.68 -1.93 9.98
CA LEU A 230 -9.32 -2.13 8.67
C LEU A 230 -8.75 -1.12 7.66
N GLY A 231 -8.66 0.12 8.12
CA GLY A 231 -8.05 1.25 7.45
C GLY A 231 -9.05 2.18 6.80
N CYS A 232 -8.65 3.45 6.69
CA CYS A 232 -9.43 4.48 6.04
C CYS A 232 -9.70 4.12 4.57
N PRO A 233 -10.79 4.63 3.98
CA PRO A 233 -11.09 4.44 2.57
C PRO A 233 -9.91 4.88 1.69
N VAL A 234 -9.51 4.02 0.74
CA VAL A 234 -8.41 4.28 -0.20
C VAL A 234 -7.08 4.64 0.51
N ASN A 235 -6.84 4.11 1.71
CA ASN A 235 -5.61 4.35 2.48
C ASN A 235 -4.30 3.98 1.77
N THR A 236 -4.38 3.15 0.72
CA THR A 236 -3.25 2.70 -0.07
C THR A 236 -2.30 3.84 -0.46
N THR A 237 -2.82 4.97 -0.96
CA THR A 237 -1.96 6.10 -1.36
C THR A 237 -1.12 6.63 -0.21
N THR A 238 -1.73 6.80 0.96
CA THR A 238 -1.04 7.29 2.16
C THR A 238 -0.09 6.23 2.72
N GLN A 239 -0.51 4.97 2.82
CA GLN A 239 0.32 3.90 3.37
C GLN A 239 1.56 3.63 2.51
N GLU A 240 1.39 3.52 1.19
CA GLU A 240 2.53 3.35 0.28
C GLU A 240 3.41 4.62 0.27
N GLY A 241 2.81 5.82 0.34
CA GLY A 241 3.54 7.08 0.45
C GLY A 241 4.38 7.19 1.71
N LEU A 242 3.85 6.80 2.88
CA LEU A 242 4.57 6.70 4.15
C LEU A 242 5.73 5.71 4.05
N ALA A 243 5.51 4.57 3.39
CA ALA A 243 6.53 3.55 3.22
C ALA A 243 7.70 4.06 2.36
N ILE A 244 7.42 4.71 1.23
CA ILE A 244 8.48 5.34 0.41
C ILE A 244 9.15 6.51 1.14
N LEU A 245 8.41 7.32 1.90
CA LEU A 245 9.01 8.35 2.76
C LEU A 245 9.97 7.73 3.78
N CYS A 246 9.62 6.59 4.39
CA CYS A 246 10.51 5.91 5.33
C CYS A 246 11.74 5.29 4.64
N GLU A 247 11.60 4.77 3.41
CA GLU A 247 12.77 4.40 2.59
C GLU A 247 13.71 5.61 2.43
N PHE A 248 13.16 6.79 2.08
CA PHE A 248 13.91 8.04 1.91
C PHE A 248 14.57 8.54 3.19
N LEU A 249 13.81 8.71 4.28
CA LEU A 249 14.32 9.22 5.55
C LEU A 249 15.30 8.27 6.23
N SER A 250 15.28 6.97 5.90
CA SER A 250 16.28 6.03 6.39
C SER A 250 17.67 6.17 5.73
N GLY A 251 17.78 6.92 4.62
CA GLY A 251 19.00 7.01 3.81
C GLY A 251 19.23 5.85 2.84
N HIS A 252 18.31 4.87 2.78
CA HIS A 252 18.45 3.67 1.95
C HIS A 252 17.69 3.74 0.62
N PHE A 253 17.15 4.91 0.29
CA PHE A 253 16.47 5.15 -0.98
C PHE A 253 17.45 5.34 -2.15
N SER A 254 17.06 4.91 -3.36
CA SER A 254 17.93 4.94 -4.54
C SER A 254 17.24 5.52 -5.78
N LEU A 255 18.02 6.06 -6.71
CA LEU A 255 17.50 6.55 -8.00
C LEU A 255 16.88 5.41 -8.81
N LYS A 256 17.49 4.21 -8.76
CA LYS A 256 16.92 2.99 -9.34
C LYS A 256 15.52 2.71 -8.81
N ARG A 257 15.32 2.85 -7.50
CA ARG A 257 14.00 2.67 -6.87
C ARG A 257 12.98 3.71 -7.37
N LEU A 258 13.35 4.99 -7.44
CA LEU A 258 12.50 6.04 -8.01
C LEU A 258 12.11 5.78 -9.47
N ARG A 259 13.09 5.36 -10.29
CA ARG A 259 12.85 5.00 -11.69
C ARG A 259 11.86 3.85 -11.80
N THR A 260 11.97 2.81 -10.96
CA THR A 260 10.98 1.72 -10.91
C THR A 260 9.58 2.23 -10.59
N LEU A 261 9.43 3.17 -9.64
CA LEU A 261 8.13 3.78 -9.33
C LEU A 261 7.60 4.63 -10.50
N ALA A 262 8.48 5.35 -11.21
CA ALA A 262 8.11 6.11 -12.39
C ALA A 262 7.67 5.21 -13.56
N LEU A 263 8.40 4.12 -13.82
CA LEU A 263 8.02 3.12 -14.83
C LEU A 263 6.63 2.53 -14.55
N ARG A 264 6.28 2.31 -13.28
CA ARG A 264 4.94 1.84 -12.88
C ARG A 264 3.85 2.86 -13.23
N VAL A 265 4.10 4.15 -13.06
CA VAL A 265 3.16 5.21 -13.46
C VAL A 265 2.93 5.16 -14.98
N ILE A 266 4.00 5.07 -15.77
CA ILE A 266 3.91 4.97 -17.23
C ILE A 266 3.22 3.67 -17.67
N ALA A 267 3.49 2.56 -17.00
CA ALA A 267 2.86 1.28 -17.29
C ALA A 267 1.34 1.32 -17.01
N VAL A 268 0.89 1.98 -15.94
CA VAL A 268 -0.54 2.17 -15.69
C VAL A 268 -1.17 3.05 -16.78
N GLU A 269 -0.50 4.12 -17.21
CA GLU A 269 -0.98 4.98 -18.29
C GLU A 269 -1.16 4.22 -19.62
N SER A 270 -0.13 3.45 -20.02
CA SER A 270 -0.17 2.63 -21.23
C SER A 270 -1.23 1.54 -21.13
N MET A 271 -1.36 0.87 -19.97
CA MET A 271 -2.39 -0.15 -19.75
C MET A 271 -3.81 0.39 -19.91
N ILE A 272 -4.08 1.60 -19.42
CA ILE A 272 -5.40 2.25 -19.57
C ILE A 272 -5.68 2.61 -21.04
N LYS A 273 -4.68 3.14 -21.75
CA LYS A 273 -4.81 3.65 -23.13
C LYS A 273 -4.83 2.54 -24.17
N ASP A 274 -3.86 1.63 -24.08
CA ASP A 274 -3.54 0.68 -25.14
C ASP A 274 -4.21 -0.68 -24.89
N ARG A 275 -4.45 -1.04 -23.62
CA ARG A 275 -5.04 -2.33 -23.20
C ARG A 275 -4.35 -3.58 -23.79
N ASP A 276 -3.08 -3.45 -24.12
CA ASP A 276 -2.26 -4.47 -24.77
C ASP A 276 -0.97 -4.70 -23.98
N PHE A 277 -0.83 -5.92 -23.42
CA PHE A 277 0.26 -6.25 -22.51
C PHE A 277 1.61 -6.06 -23.20
N ARG A 278 1.69 -6.53 -24.45
CA ARG A 278 2.92 -6.50 -25.24
C ARG A 278 3.35 -5.06 -25.52
N ASN A 279 2.44 -4.16 -25.86
CA ASN A 279 2.72 -2.75 -26.11
C ASN A 279 3.28 -2.07 -24.86
N THR A 280 2.68 -2.33 -23.69
CA THR A 280 3.21 -1.80 -22.42
C THR A 280 4.61 -2.37 -22.13
N PHE A 281 4.81 -3.67 -22.31
CA PHE A 281 6.12 -4.30 -22.13
C PHE A 281 7.19 -3.69 -23.06
N LEU A 282 6.88 -3.58 -24.35
CA LEU A 282 7.79 -3.02 -25.35
C LEU A 282 8.05 -1.53 -25.12
N LEU A 283 7.06 -0.77 -24.64
CA LEU A 283 7.26 0.61 -24.20
C LEU A 283 8.34 0.70 -23.11
N LEU A 284 8.23 -0.11 -22.05
CA LEU A 284 9.20 -0.11 -20.96
C LEU A 284 10.60 -0.58 -21.42
N LYS A 285 10.65 -1.64 -22.23
CA LYS A 285 11.89 -2.22 -22.75
C LYS A 285 12.57 -1.29 -23.76
N GLU A 286 11.86 -0.88 -24.82
CA GLU A 286 12.47 -0.22 -25.97
C GLU A 286 12.62 1.29 -25.77
N GLN A 287 11.62 1.96 -25.20
CA GLN A 287 11.67 3.42 -25.02
C GLN A 287 12.45 3.79 -23.75
N TYR A 288 12.18 3.11 -22.64
CA TYR A 288 12.82 3.42 -21.35
C TYR A 288 14.04 2.56 -21.02
N LYS A 289 14.45 1.67 -21.94
CA LYS A 289 15.65 0.82 -21.82
C LYS A 289 15.67 -0.01 -20.53
N THR A 290 14.48 -0.47 -20.12
CA THR A 290 14.32 -1.34 -18.95
C THR A 290 14.67 -2.77 -19.33
N ASP A 291 15.38 -3.49 -18.45
CA ASP A 291 15.67 -4.90 -18.68
C ASP A 291 14.40 -5.76 -18.75
N ASP A 292 14.50 -6.88 -19.47
CA ASP A 292 13.36 -7.74 -19.82
C ASP A 292 12.60 -8.25 -18.60
N MET A 293 13.32 -8.66 -17.56
CA MET A 293 12.70 -9.17 -16.34
C MET A 293 11.96 -8.06 -15.59
N THR A 294 12.57 -6.89 -15.41
CA THR A 294 11.93 -5.75 -14.76
C THR A 294 10.73 -5.24 -15.56
N ALA A 295 10.86 -5.11 -16.89
CA ALA A 295 9.79 -4.68 -17.77
C ALA A 295 8.59 -5.64 -17.70
N PHE A 296 8.84 -6.95 -17.74
CA PHE A 296 7.78 -7.96 -17.58
C PHE A 296 7.13 -7.87 -16.20
N THR A 297 7.93 -7.79 -15.12
CA THR A 297 7.39 -7.72 -13.76
C THR A 297 6.52 -6.48 -13.56
N ILE A 298 6.92 -5.31 -14.06
CA ILE A 298 6.11 -4.08 -13.98
C ILE A 298 4.81 -4.25 -14.80
N THR A 299 4.91 -4.74 -16.03
CA THR A 299 3.75 -4.94 -16.90
C THR A 299 2.76 -5.93 -16.28
N ALA A 300 3.22 -7.08 -15.80
CA ALA A 300 2.37 -8.06 -15.13
C ALA A 300 1.71 -7.52 -13.85
N ARG A 301 2.38 -6.64 -13.11
CA ARG A 301 1.78 -6.00 -11.92
C ARG A 301 0.60 -5.09 -12.26
N VAL A 302 0.64 -4.40 -13.41
CA VAL A 302 -0.44 -3.50 -13.84
C VAL A 302 -1.52 -4.23 -14.63
N TYR A 303 -1.21 -5.35 -15.30
CA TYR A 303 -2.22 -6.15 -16.03
C TYR A 303 -2.92 -7.22 -15.19
N ARG A 304 -2.37 -7.59 -14.02
CA ARG A 304 -3.03 -8.58 -13.15
C ARG A 304 -4.45 -8.15 -12.77
N GLY A 305 -5.31 -9.14 -12.54
CA GLY A 305 -6.74 -8.97 -12.31
C GLY A 305 -7.54 -8.51 -13.54
N GLY A 306 -6.90 -8.16 -14.66
CA GLY A 306 -7.57 -7.56 -15.84
C GLY A 306 -7.31 -6.06 -16.00
N GLY A 307 -6.38 -5.50 -15.22
CA GLY A 307 -6.01 -4.07 -15.26
C GLY A 307 -6.07 -3.43 -13.87
N TYR A 308 -4.96 -3.44 -13.14
CA TYR A 308 -4.85 -2.97 -11.77
C TYR A 308 -4.11 -1.63 -11.69
N THR A 309 -4.86 -0.55 -11.50
CA THR A 309 -4.31 0.82 -11.52
C THR A 309 -3.58 1.20 -10.22
N LYS A 310 -3.59 0.38 -9.16
CA LYS A 310 -2.97 0.67 -7.86
C LYS A 310 -1.52 1.19 -7.94
N ASP A 311 -0.72 0.69 -8.88
CA ASP A 311 0.75 0.85 -8.85
C ASP A 311 1.26 2.29 -9.09
N TYR A 312 0.46 3.20 -9.66
CA TYR A 312 0.84 4.62 -9.75
C TYR A 312 0.76 5.36 -8.41
N LEU A 313 -0.02 4.83 -7.45
CA LEU A 313 -0.23 5.43 -6.14
C LEU A 313 1.03 5.46 -5.27
N TYR A 314 2.04 4.65 -5.57
CA TYR A 314 3.32 4.68 -4.85
C TYR A 314 4.03 6.02 -5.05
N LEU A 315 4.20 6.47 -6.31
CA LEU A 315 4.88 7.74 -6.60
C LEU A 315 4.01 8.94 -6.20
N ARG A 316 2.71 8.86 -6.47
CA ARG A 316 1.74 9.88 -6.05
C ARG A 316 1.73 10.04 -4.52
N GLY A 317 1.62 8.92 -3.81
CA GLY A 317 1.63 8.87 -2.36
C GLY A 317 2.92 9.42 -1.78
N PHE A 318 4.09 9.07 -2.35
CA PHE A 318 5.35 9.63 -1.89
C PHE A 318 5.36 11.16 -1.95
N ARG A 319 4.93 11.75 -3.08
CA ARG A 319 4.80 13.21 -3.21
C ARG A 319 3.87 13.81 -2.16
N GLU A 320 2.67 13.25 -2.03
CA GLU A 320 1.63 13.79 -1.13
C GLU A 320 2.08 13.73 0.34
N ILE A 321 2.68 12.61 0.74
CA ILE A 321 3.16 12.40 2.11
C ILE A 321 4.43 13.20 2.38
N LEU A 322 5.32 13.39 1.40
CA LEU A 322 6.47 14.28 1.53
C LEU A 322 6.03 15.74 1.74
N ASN A 323 4.99 16.21 1.04
CA ASN A 323 4.42 17.53 1.28
C ASN A 323 3.81 17.63 2.69
N ALA A 324 3.10 16.59 3.13
CA ALA A 324 2.53 16.56 4.48
C ALA A 324 3.60 16.57 5.57
N TYR A 325 4.70 15.83 5.37
CA TYR A 325 5.82 15.76 6.30
C TYR A 325 6.42 17.15 6.57
N ASP A 326 6.58 17.97 5.52
CA ASP A 326 7.08 19.34 5.65
C ASP A 326 6.08 20.31 6.31
N GLN A 327 4.77 20.07 6.14
CA GLN A 327 3.72 21.02 6.53
C GLN A 327 3.10 20.75 7.89
N LEU A 328 3.02 19.49 8.31
CA LEU A 328 2.25 19.08 9.48
C LEU A 328 3.05 19.10 10.79
N GLY A 329 4.38 19.16 10.72
CA GLY A 329 5.24 19.14 11.92
C GLY A 329 4.95 17.92 12.79
N ASP A 330 4.84 18.12 14.11
CA ASP A 330 4.64 17.04 15.08
C ASP A 330 3.32 16.27 14.88
N ASP A 331 2.30 16.91 14.30
CA ASP A 331 1.03 16.24 14.03
C ASP A 331 1.14 15.19 12.91
N PHE A 332 2.22 15.20 12.10
CA PHE A 332 2.45 14.22 11.05
C PHE A 332 2.35 12.78 11.56
N ASN A 333 2.80 12.55 12.79
CA ASN A 333 2.79 11.24 13.44
C ASN A 333 1.38 10.66 13.55
N LEU A 334 0.32 11.48 13.55
CA LEU A 334 -1.07 10.98 13.57
C LEU A 334 -1.39 10.10 12.35
N LEU A 335 -0.68 10.25 11.23
CA LEU A 335 -0.82 9.35 10.08
C LEU A 335 -0.34 7.91 10.39
N LEU A 336 0.45 7.72 11.43
CA LEU A 336 0.90 6.40 11.89
C LEU A 336 -0.08 5.73 12.85
N ALA A 337 -1.17 6.38 13.27
CA ALA A 337 -2.12 5.86 14.27
C ALA A 337 -2.83 4.55 13.84
N GLY A 338 -2.75 4.22 12.56
CA GLY A 338 -3.13 2.95 11.97
C GLY A 338 -3.04 3.06 10.45
N LYS A 339 -3.89 2.34 9.71
CA LYS A 339 -4.00 2.46 8.25
C LYS A 339 -4.80 3.72 7.87
N THR A 340 -4.21 4.88 8.14
CA THR A 340 -4.83 6.18 7.90
C THR A 340 -4.75 6.59 6.42
N GLU A 341 -5.49 7.65 6.09
CA GLU A 341 -5.38 8.33 4.81
C GLU A 341 -5.39 9.87 5.06
N ILE A 342 -4.50 10.59 4.37
CA ILE A 342 -4.22 12.02 4.55
C ILE A 342 -5.42 12.96 4.31
N ARG A 343 -6.34 12.65 3.40
CA ARG A 343 -7.62 13.34 3.19
C ARG A 343 -8.51 13.34 4.44
N TYR A 344 -8.36 12.34 5.31
CA TYR A 344 -9.03 12.30 6.62
C TYR A 344 -8.20 12.86 7.75
N PHE A 345 -7.04 13.48 7.50
CA PHE A 345 -6.15 13.95 8.56
C PHE A 345 -6.85 14.89 9.55
N SER A 346 -7.64 15.84 9.07
CA SER A 346 -8.41 16.75 9.94
C SER A 346 -9.44 16.01 10.80
N THR A 347 -10.12 15.01 10.22
CA THR A 347 -11.05 14.12 10.93
C THR A 347 -10.32 13.30 11.98
N ILE A 348 -9.19 12.67 11.63
CA ILE A 348 -8.38 11.87 12.56
C ILE A 348 -7.87 12.73 13.71
N LYS A 349 -7.30 13.90 13.43
CA LYS A 349 -6.83 14.85 14.44
C LYS A 349 -7.95 15.25 15.40
N SER A 350 -9.14 15.51 14.88
CA SER A 350 -10.31 15.80 15.72
C SER A 350 -10.71 14.59 16.58
N LEU A 351 -10.77 13.39 16.01
CA LEU A 351 -11.15 12.18 16.74
C LEU A 351 -10.13 11.83 17.84
N VAL A 352 -8.86 12.19 17.64
CA VAL A 352 -7.82 12.11 18.67
C VAL A 352 -8.06 13.13 19.79
N ALA A 353 -8.36 14.38 19.44
CA ALA A 353 -8.70 15.41 20.42
C ALA A 353 -9.96 15.05 21.24
N ASP A 354 -10.94 14.39 20.60
CA ASP A 354 -12.17 13.91 21.24
C ASP A 354 -11.97 12.61 22.06
N GLY A 355 -10.76 12.02 22.04
CA GLY A 355 -10.43 10.79 22.76
C GLY A 355 -11.03 9.50 22.16
N LEU A 356 -11.61 9.58 20.95
CA LEU A 356 -12.22 8.44 20.24
C LEU A 356 -11.17 7.59 19.49
N ILE A 357 -10.07 8.22 19.10
CA ILE A 357 -8.87 7.57 18.54
C ILE A 357 -7.68 7.94 19.44
N GLN A 358 -6.72 7.05 19.59
CA GLN A 358 -5.51 7.30 20.35
C GLN A 358 -4.35 7.70 19.42
N PRO A 359 -3.41 8.56 19.88
CA PRO A 359 -2.16 8.79 19.18
C PRO A 359 -1.43 7.47 18.86
N PRO A 360 -0.55 7.43 17.85
CA PRO A 360 0.23 6.22 17.54
C PRO A 360 1.08 5.78 18.74
N LYS A 361 1.07 4.48 19.04
CA LYS A 361 1.95 3.89 20.06
C LYS A 361 3.39 3.80 19.57
N PHE A 362 3.56 3.39 18.32
CA PHE A 362 4.84 3.21 17.66
C PHE A 362 5.05 4.30 16.61
N ILE A 363 6.27 4.83 16.54
CA ILE A 363 6.72 5.75 15.49
C ILE A 363 7.79 5.04 14.66
N SER A 364 7.78 5.26 13.33
CA SER A 364 8.78 4.67 12.45
C SER A 364 10.18 5.16 12.84
N PRO A 365 11.20 4.30 12.95
CA PRO A 365 12.55 4.73 13.28
C PRO A 365 13.12 5.73 12.27
N ALA A 366 12.72 5.63 10.99
CA ALA A 366 13.12 6.58 9.95
C ALA A 366 12.51 7.98 10.16
N ILE A 367 11.31 8.07 10.74
CA ILE A 367 10.66 9.35 11.08
C ILE A 367 11.21 9.89 12.39
N ALA A 368 11.40 9.04 13.39
CA ALA A 368 11.89 9.44 14.72
C ALA A 368 13.35 9.91 14.68
N LYS A 369 14.18 9.31 13.82
CA LYS A 369 15.59 9.66 13.65
C LYS A 369 15.96 9.61 12.17
N PRO A 370 15.60 10.64 11.38
CA PRO A 370 15.90 10.68 9.96
C PRO A 370 17.40 10.75 9.72
N ALA A 371 17.88 9.98 8.75
CA ALA A 371 19.25 10.04 8.28
C ALA A 371 19.50 11.37 7.52
N PRO A 372 20.75 11.86 7.49
CA PRO A 372 21.11 12.98 6.62
C PRO A 372 20.78 12.65 5.16
N ALA A 373 19.95 13.50 4.54
CA ALA A 373 19.60 13.32 3.13
C ALA A 373 20.76 13.76 2.23
N ASP A 374 21.17 12.89 1.30
CA ASP A 374 22.07 13.26 0.22
C ASP A 374 21.51 14.48 -0.55
N PRO A 375 22.34 15.47 -0.92
CA PRO A 375 21.89 16.66 -1.65
C PRO A 375 21.15 16.34 -2.95
N ILE A 376 21.56 15.30 -3.69
CA ILE A 376 20.92 14.86 -4.93
C ILE A 376 19.54 14.29 -4.63
N TYR A 377 19.42 13.37 -3.67
CA TYR A 377 18.13 12.80 -3.30
C TYR A 377 17.17 13.86 -2.74
N LYS A 378 17.68 14.83 -1.99
CA LYS A 378 16.91 15.98 -1.50
C LYS A 378 16.42 16.87 -2.64
N PHE A 379 17.27 17.17 -3.62
CA PHE A 379 16.89 17.91 -4.82
C PHE A 379 15.77 17.20 -5.59
N VAL A 380 15.95 15.90 -5.85
CA VAL A 380 14.96 15.08 -6.57
C VAL A 380 13.64 15.02 -5.81
N ALA A 381 13.66 14.78 -4.50
CA ALA A 381 12.46 14.75 -3.67
C ALA A 381 11.71 16.10 -3.69
N ASN A 382 12.43 17.22 -3.64
CA ASN A 382 11.83 18.55 -3.74
C ASN A 382 11.24 18.84 -5.13
N ALA A 383 11.86 18.34 -6.21
CA ALA A 383 11.36 18.51 -7.57
C ALA A 383 10.03 17.76 -7.83
N LEU A 384 9.66 16.79 -6.99
CA LEU A 384 8.40 16.06 -7.11
C LEU A 384 7.19 16.84 -6.54
N LYS A 385 7.45 17.80 -5.64
CA LYS A 385 6.43 18.61 -4.96
C LYS A 385 5.72 19.52 -5.96
#